data_AF-A0A811LA79-F1
#
_entry.id   AF-A0A811LA79-F1
#
_cell.length_a   1.000
_cell.length_b   1.000
_cell.length_c   1.000
_cell.angle_alpha   90.00
_cell.angle_beta   90.00
_cell.angle_gamma   90.00
#
_symmetry.space_group_name_H-M   'P 1'
#
loop_
_entity.id
_entity.type
_entity.pdbx_description
1 polymer ?
#
loop_
_entity_poly.entity_id
_entity_poly.type
_entity_poly.pdbx_seq_one_letter_code
_entity_poly.pdbx_strand_id
1 'polypeptide(L)'
;MTLLSTAEPTGLCDKAALYQNSLSTSINSLVLQLTSLPCHNTYVYYKCLMFRWPIALSSCAINFFHFAIFFERTVAKQMFKRYENGCKFLGIFLILFTWALLITLFFFSYRVHDYHTTVAVCSVTIVENEDRIRYMANGMLTCNMFIVLGEMYLWFTNRRKVKRKVYSHYSLTESYQKSENYITSVLVLPISITHSVIYFDISLCLLFYLIISRRIENNKKIEELNMANNVRSNTYFTLLQRQIK
;
A
#
# COMPACT_ATOMS: atom_id res chain seq x y z
N MET A 1 -19.83 -32.72 -30.26
CA MET A 1 -18.41 -32.59 -29.87
C MET A 1 -17.91 -31.33 -30.57
N THR A 2 -18.08 -30.19 -29.90
CA THR A 2 -17.96 -28.86 -30.49
C THR A 2 -16.54 -28.36 -30.21
N LEU A 3 -15.72 -28.31 -31.26
CA LEU A 3 -14.38 -27.72 -31.21
C LEU A 3 -14.53 -26.22 -30.99
N LEU A 4 -14.38 -25.77 -29.74
CA LEU A 4 -14.13 -24.36 -29.43
C LEU A 4 -12.76 -24.01 -30.01
N SER A 5 -12.77 -23.31 -31.15
CA SER A 5 -11.59 -22.61 -31.66
C SER A 5 -11.23 -21.52 -30.66
N THR A 6 -10.20 -21.79 -29.86
CA THR A 6 -9.53 -20.78 -29.04
C THR A 6 -8.80 -19.84 -30.00
N ALA A 7 -9.44 -18.73 -30.36
CA ALA A 7 -8.78 -17.62 -31.03
C ALA A 7 -7.62 -17.14 -30.13
N GLU A 8 -6.39 -17.37 -30.58
CA GLU A 8 -5.20 -16.92 -29.89
C GLU A 8 -5.17 -15.38 -29.82
N PRO A 9 -4.92 -14.78 -28.64
CA PRO A 9 -4.84 -13.33 -28.47
C PRO A 9 -3.47 -12.80 -28.90
N THR A 10 -2.97 -13.19 -30.07
CA THR A 10 -1.65 -12.77 -30.58
C THR A 10 -1.62 -11.29 -31.00
N GLY A 11 -2.77 -10.71 -31.38
CA GLY A 11 -2.82 -9.34 -31.92
C GLY A 11 -2.59 -8.19 -30.94
N LEU A 12 -2.60 -8.43 -29.62
CA LEU A 12 -2.35 -7.36 -28.64
C LEU A 12 -0.85 -7.09 -28.42
N CYS A 13 -0.02 -8.12 -28.62
CA CYS A 13 1.43 -8.06 -28.43
C CYS A 13 2.14 -7.34 -29.59
N ASP A 14 1.69 -7.55 -30.82
CA ASP A 14 2.31 -6.96 -32.01
C ASP A 14 2.17 -5.43 -32.05
N LYS A 15 1.06 -4.88 -31.53
CA LYS A 15 0.85 -3.42 -31.48
C LYS A 15 1.69 -2.71 -30.42
N ALA A 16 2.06 -3.39 -29.34
CA ALA A 16 2.90 -2.81 -28.28
C ALA A 16 4.38 -2.73 -28.70
N ALA A 17 4.87 -3.69 -29.50
CA ALA A 17 6.24 -3.74 -29.97
C ALA A 17 6.60 -2.58 -30.95
N LEU A 18 5.63 -2.12 -31.75
CA LEU A 18 5.86 -1.07 -32.76
C LEU A 18 6.05 0.33 -32.17
N TYR A 19 5.55 0.59 -30.95
CA TYR A 19 5.57 1.94 -30.34
C TYR A 19 6.86 2.21 -29.53
N GLN A 20 7.55 1.16 -29.08
CA GLN A 20 8.68 1.25 -28.15
C GLN A 20 10.00 1.67 -28.80
N ASN A 21 10.07 1.67 -30.14
CA ASN A 21 11.24 2.08 -30.91
C ASN A 21 11.45 3.59 -31.04
N SER A 22 10.51 4.43 -30.58
CA SER A 22 10.59 5.90 -30.78
C SER A 22 11.17 6.70 -29.62
N LEU A 23 11.42 6.09 -28.45
CA LEU A 23 11.76 6.84 -27.23
C LEU A 23 12.80 6.10 -26.36
N SER A 24 14.09 6.16 -26.70
CA SER A 24 15.14 5.96 -25.70
C SER A 24 16.53 6.40 -26.17
N THR A 25 17.08 7.40 -25.49
CA THR A 25 18.49 7.40 -25.09
C THR A 25 18.57 7.85 -23.63
N SER A 26 19.12 6.97 -22.77
CA SER A 26 19.68 7.24 -21.41
C SER A 26 18.99 6.66 -20.13
N ILE A 27 17.96 5.79 -20.21
CA ILE A 27 17.37 5.10 -19.02
C ILE A 27 17.54 3.57 -19.11
N ASN A 28 18.71 3.05 -19.52
CA ASN A 28 18.76 1.70 -20.10
C ASN A 28 18.93 0.51 -19.14
N SER A 29 19.19 0.66 -17.83
CA SER A 29 19.31 -0.50 -16.93
C SER A 29 18.03 -0.86 -16.19
N LEU A 30 17.27 0.13 -15.69
CA LEU A 30 15.95 -0.09 -15.08
C LEU A 30 14.88 -0.41 -16.13
N VAL A 31 15.01 0.17 -17.32
CA VAL A 31 14.15 -0.14 -18.46
C VAL A 31 14.44 -1.54 -19.00
N LEU A 32 15.64 -2.12 -18.79
CA LEU A 32 15.93 -3.45 -19.33
C LEU A 32 15.07 -4.57 -18.69
N GLN A 33 14.69 -4.41 -17.41
CA GLN A 33 13.69 -5.26 -16.75
C GLN A 33 12.25 -4.94 -17.17
N LEU A 34 11.97 -3.74 -17.67
CA LEU A 34 10.71 -3.41 -18.35
C LEU A 34 10.67 -3.86 -19.83
N THR A 35 11.81 -4.22 -20.44
CA THR A 35 11.90 -4.58 -21.87
C THR A 35 12.04 -6.07 -22.16
N SER A 36 12.02 -6.97 -21.16
CA SER A 36 11.69 -8.36 -21.51
C SER A 36 10.27 -8.32 -22.08
N LEU A 37 10.09 -8.62 -23.38
CA LEU A 37 8.81 -8.53 -24.08
C LEU A 37 7.67 -8.91 -23.12
N PRO A 38 6.72 -8.01 -22.83
CA PRO A 38 5.68 -8.24 -21.81
C PRO A 38 4.86 -9.53 -22.08
N CYS A 39 4.98 -10.05 -23.30
CA CYS A 39 4.33 -11.26 -23.77
C CYS A 39 5.05 -12.56 -23.40
N HIS A 40 6.32 -12.53 -22.99
CA HIS A 40 7.07 -13.74 -22.65
C HIS A 40 6.85 -14.20 -21.20
N ASN A 41 6.44 -13.30 -20.32
CA ASN A 41 6.31 -13.54 -18.88
C ASN A 41 4.87 -13.29 -18.42
N THR A 42 3.90 -14.02 -19.01
CA THR A 42 2.54 -14.04 -18.48
C THR A 42 2.48 -14.96 -17.26
N TYR A 43 1.91 -14.47 -16.17
CA TYR A 43 1.67 -15.25 -14.97
C TYR A 43 0.18 -15.37 -14.72
N VAL A 44 -0.25 -16.54 -14.26
CA VAL A 44 -1.61 -16.68 -13.71
C VAL A 44 -1.67 -15.85 -12.42
N TYR A 45 -2.69 -15.01 -12.30
CA TYR A 45 -2.78 -14.00 -11.24
C TYR A 45 -2.59 -14.59 -9.84
N TYR A 46 -3.19 -15.75 -9.53
CA TYR A 46 -3.04 -16.38 -8.21
C TYR A 46 -1.58 -16.74 -7.86
N LYS A 47 -0.72 -17.10 -8.84
CA LYS A 47 0.69 -17.42 -8.58
C LYS A 47 1.48 -16.17 -8.19
N CYS A 48 1.23 -15.07 -8.90
CA CYS A 48 1.79 -13.76 -8.56
C CYS A 48 1.35 -13.31 -7.17
N LEU A 49 0.06 -13.48 -6.87
CA LEU A 49 -0.55 -13.14 -5.60
C LEU A 49 0.09 -13.90 -4.43
N MET A 50 0.30 -15.21 -4.56
CA MET A 50 0.90 -16.05 -3.52
C MET A 50 2.29 -15.57 -3.09
N PHE A 51 3.11 -15.09 -4.03
CA PHE A 51 4.45 -14.57 -3.71
C PHE A 51 4.39 -13.22 -3.00
N ARG A 52 3.44 -12.36 -3.40
CA ARG A 52 3.39 -10.97 -2.92
C ARG A 52 2.52 -10.74 -1.70
N TRP A 53 1.53 -11.60 -1.47
CA TRP A 53 0.64 -11.52 -0.33
C TRP A 53 1.38 -11.52 1.01
N PRO A 54 2.38 -12.38 1.27
CA PRO A 54 3.12 -12.35 2.52
C PRO A 54 3.82 -11.01 2.77
N ILE A 55 4.34 -10.38 1.70
CA ILE A 55 5.02 -9.08 1.79
C ILE A 55 4.01 -7.97 2.08
N ALA A 56 2.90 -7.93 1.35
CA ALA A 56 1.86 -6.93 1.55
C ALA A 56 1.17 -7.08 2.93
N LEU A 57 0.88 -8.32 3.32
CA LEU A 57 0.25 -8.65 4.60
C LEU A 57 1.17 -8.30 5.77
N SER A 58 2.47 -8.62 5.68
CA SER A 58 3.42 -8.28 6.73
C SER A 58 3.59 -6.77 6.89
N SER A 59 3.64 -6.01 5.79
CA SER A 59 3.65 -4.54 5.82
C SER A 59 2.40 -3.96 6.50
N CYS A 60 1.21 -4.48 6.19
CA CYS A 60 -0.03 -4.08 6.86
C CYS A 60 -0.04 -4.49 8.34
N ALA A 61 0.43 -5.71 8.65
CA ALA A 61 0.46 -6.24 10.00
C ALA A 61 1.32 -5.38 10.91
N ILE A 62 2.52 -4.99 10.48
CA ILE A 62 3.43 -4.17 11.29
C ILE A 62 2.76 -2.85 11.70
N ASN A 63 2.06 -2.17 10.77
CA ASN A 63 1.33 -0.94 11.09
C ASN A 63 0.24 -1.15 12.14
N PHE A 64 -0.55 -2.23 12.01
CA PHE A 64 -1.60 -2.56 12.98
C PHE A 64 -1.04 -2.96 14.35
N PHE A 65 0.07 -3.71 14.39
CA PHE A 65 0.74 -4.04 15.64
C PHE A 65 1.37 -2.80 16.31
N HIS A 66 1.95 -1.89 15.53
CA HIS A 66 2.42 -0.60 16.05
C HIS A 66 1.27 0.18 16.70
N PHE A 67 0.09 0.20 16.07
CA PHE A 67 -1.10 0.82 16.66
C PHE A 67 -1.50 0.14 17.98
N ALA A 68 -1.56 -1.20 18.00
CA ALA A 68 -1.93 -1.96 19.19
C ALA A 68 -0.95 -1.71 20.36
N ILE A 69 0.36 -1.71 20.08
CA ILE A 69 1.42 -1.42 21.08
C ILE A 69 1.29 0.03 21.59
N PHE A 70 1.07 0.99 20.70
CA PHE A 70 0.84 2.39 21.08
C PHE A 70 -0.39 2.54 21.97
N PHE A 71 -1.48 1.86 21.63
CA PHE A 71 -2.72 1.88 22.40
C PHE A 71 -2.54 1.24 23.78
N GLU A 72 -1.95 0.05 23.86
CA GLU A 72 -1.62 -0.63 25.12
C GLU A 72 -0.84 0.30 26.06
N ARG A 73 0.22 0.95 25.56
CA ARG A 73 1.04 1.87 26.35
C ARG A 73 0.30 3.13 26.78
N THR A 74 -0.56 3.65 25.92
CA THR A 74 -1.43 4.78 26.27
C THR A 74 -2.34 4.41 27.43
N VAL A 75 -2.93 3.21 27.38
CA VAL A 75 -3.77 2.67 28.45
C VAL A 75 -2.95 2.41 29.72
N ALA A 76 -1.78 1.77 29.62
CA ALA A 76 -0.90 1.49 30.76
C ALA A 76 -0.49 2.78 31.48
N LYS A 77 -0.23 3.86 30.72
CA LYS A 77 0.06 5.19 31.28
C LYS A 77 -1.13 5.80 32.02
N GLN A 78 -2.36 5.62 31.53
CA GLN A 78 -3.56 6.18 32.14
C GLN A 78 -4.03 5.35 33.35
N MET A 79 -3.94 4.03 33.29
CA MET A 79 -4.49 3.09 34.26
C MET A 79 -3.43 2.36 35.11
N PHE A 80 -2.29 3.00 35.38
CA PHE A 80 -1.13 2.36 36.04
C PHE A 80 -1.50 1.58 37.32
N LYS A 81 -2.40 2.10 38.17
CA LYS A 81 -2.80 1.44 39.43
C LYS A 81 -3.58 0.13 39.25
N ARG A 82 -4.30 -0.02 38.13
CA ARG A 82 -5.14 -1.19 37.85
C ARG A 82 -4.52 -2.12 36.81
N TYR A 83 -3.45 -1.68 36.16
CA TYR A 83 -2.84 -2.39 35.04
C TYR A 83 -2.33 -3.78 35.46
N GLU A 84 -1.65 -3.88 36.60
CA GLU A 84 -1.10 -5.13 37.13
C GLU A 84 -2.15 -6.24 37.33
N ASN A 85 -3.33 -5.87 37.84
CA ASN A 85 -4.33 -6.85 38.25
C ASN A 85 -5.34 -7.21 37.15
N GLY A 86 -5.45 -6.40 36.08
CA GLY A 86 -6.58 -6.51 35.14
C GLY A 86 -6.26 -6.52 33.65
N CYS A 87 -5.05 -6.16 33.22
CA CYS A 87 -4.82 -5.87 31.80
C CYS A 87 -4.31 -7.05 30.95
N LYS A 88 -4.13 -8.26 31.51
CA LYS A 88 -3.78 -9.45 30.70
C LYS A 88 -4.82 -9.73 29.61
N PHE A 89 -6.10 -9.60 29.96
CA PHE A 89 -7.20 -9.80 29.00
C PHE A 89 -7.21 -8.74 27.90
N LEU A 90 -6.82 -7.48 28.23
CA LEU A 90 -6.74 -6.40 27.25
C LEU A 90 -5.72 -6.70 26.15
N GLY A 91 -4.53 -7.20 26.50
CA GLY A 91 -3.51 -7.57 25.52
C GLY A 91 -3.97 -8.67 24.58
N ILE A 92 -4.58 -9.74 25.12
CA ILE A 92 -5.13 -10.85 24.31
C ILE A 92 -6.24 -10.32 23.38
N PHE A 93 -7.17 -9.54 23.91
CA PHE A 93 -8.25 -8.95 23.13
C PHE A 93 -7.72 -8.06 22.00
N LEU A 94 -6.74 -7.20 22.29
CA LEU A 94 -6.11 -6.33 21.28
C LEU A 94 -5.44 -7.15 20.18
N ILE A 95 -4.70 -8.21 20.51
CA ILE A 95 -4.05 -9.05 19.50
C ILE A 95 -5.09 -9.73 18.60
N LEU A 96 -6.12 -10.35 19.18
CA LEU A 96 -7.18 -11.02 18.41
C LEU A 96 -7.95 -10.03 17.53
N PHE A 97 -8.31 -8.88 18.09
CA PHE A 97 -8.99 -7.81 17.36
C PHE A 97 -8.14 -7.27 16.21
N THR A 98 -6.84 -7.06 16.46
CA THR A 98 -5.87 -6.57 15.46
C THR A 98 -5.75 -7.54 14.28
N TRP A 99 -5.64 -8.85 14.56
CA TRP A 99 -5.61 -9.88 13.51
C TRP A 99 -6.92 -9.94 12.72
N ALA A 100 -8.07 -9.91 13.40
CA ALA A 100 -9.37 -9.93 12.74
C ALA A 100 -9.55 -8.72 11.81
N LEU A 101 -9.19 -7.51 12.28
CA LEU A 101 -9.24 -6.28 11.51
C LEU A 101 -8.27 -6.32 10.31
N LEU A 102 -7.03 -6.76 10.53
CA LEU A 102 -6.01 -6.92 9.50
C LEU A 102 -6.49 -7.85 8.38
N ILE A 103 -6.93 -9.06 8.72
CA ILE A 103 -7.38 -10.07 7.74
C ILE A 103 -8.58 -9.53 6.95
N THR A 104 -9.53 -8.90 7.63
CA THR A 104 -10.73 -8.33 7.00
C THR A 104 -10.39 -7.24 6.00
N LEU A 105 -9.58 -6.25 6.40
CA LEU A 105 -9.20 -5.13 5.54
C LEU A 105 -8.29 -5.57 4.39
N PHE A 106 -7.37 -6.49 4.65
CA PHE A 106 -6.49 -7.04 3.63
C PHE A 106 -7.30 -7.81 2.58
N PHE A 107 -8.18 -8.72 3.00
CA PHE A 107 -9.02 -9.49 2.08
C PHE A 107 -9.94 -8.57 1.27
N PHE A 108 -10.55 -7.57 1.90
CA PHE A 108 -11.41 -6.60 1.21
C PHE A 108 -10.64 -5.81 0.13
N SER A 109 -9.41 -5.38 0.45
CA SER A 109 -8.60 -4.55 -0.46
C SER A 109 -8.03 -5.35 -1.64
N TYR A 110 -7.64 -6.61 -1.41
CA TYR A 110 -7.01 -7.46 -2.42
C TYR A 110 -7.96 -8.42 -3.15
N ARG A 111 -9.28 -8.36 -2.88
CA ARG A 111 -10.26 -9.18 -3.58
C ARG A 111 -10.37 -8.77 -5.05
N VAL A 112 -10.20 -9.75 -5.94
CA VAL A 112 -10.38 -9.63 -7.40
C VAL A 112 -11.52 -10.54 -7.85
N HIS A 113 -12.20 -10.21 -8.95
CA HIS A 113 -13.32 -11.01 -9.45
C HIS A 113 -12.88 -12.31 -10.13
N ASP A 114 -11.78 -12.27 -10.88
CA ASP A 114 -11.26 -13.44 -11.59
C ASP A 114 -9.75 -13.64 -11.35
N TYR A 115 -9.43 -14.63 -10.51
CA TYR A 115 -8.06 -15.04 -10.18
C TYR A 115 -7.39 -15.91 -11.25
N HIS A 116 -8.13 -16.36 -12.26
CA HIS A 116 -7.61 -17.18 -13.36
C HIS A 116 -7.18 -16.35 -14.56
N THR A 117 -7.44 -15.04 -14.56
CA THR A 117 -6.92 -14.12 -15.58
C THR A 117 -5.39 -14.16 -15.63
N THR A 118 -4.87 -14.15 -16.86
CA THR A 118 -3.43 -14.06 -17.12
C THR A 118 -3.02 -12.61 -17.23
N VAL A 119 -2.03 -12.20 -16.45
CA VAL A 119 -1.48 -10.85 -16.49
C VAL A 119 -0.08 -10.86 -17.08
N ALA A 120 0.20 -9.92 -17.98
CA ALA A 120 1.51 -9.74 -18.62
C ALA A 120 2.59 -9.27 -17.63
N VAL A 121 2.17 -8.62 -16.54
CA VAL A 121 3.06 -8.19 -15.46
C VAL A 121 2.44 -8.67 -14.16
N CYS A 122 3.23 -9.39 -13.36
CA CYS A 122 2.88 -9.63 -11.97
C CYS A 122 2.88 -8.27 -11.28
N SER A 123 1.69 -7.68 -11.09
CA SER A 123 1.43 -6.45 -10.36
C SER A 123 0.51 -6.74 -9.18
N VAL A 124 0.76 -6.04 -8.06
CA VAL A 124 -0.12 -6.10 -6.87
C VAL A 124 -1.43 -5.34 -7.13
N THR A 125 -1.36 -4.32 -7.99
CA THR A 125 -2.46 -3.46 -8.37
C THR A 125 -2.92 -3.80 -9.79
N ILE A 126 -4.23 -3.96 -9.94
CA ILE A 126 -4.96 -4.01 -11.20
C ILE A 126 -6.00 -2.88 -11.16
N VAL A 127 -6.52 -2.49 -12.32
CA VAL A 127 -7.50 -1.39 -12.44
C VAL A 127 -8.69 -1.56 -11.48
N GLU A 128 -9.13 -2.81 -11.24
CA GLU A 128 -10.27 -3.14 -10.38
C GLU A 128 -10.02 -2.98 -8.87
N ASN A 129 -8.76 -3.05 -8.42
CA ASN A 129 -8.41 -2.97 -7.00
C ASN A 129 -7.51 -1.77 -6.65
N GLU A 130 -7.07 -1.01 -7.65
CA GLU A 130 -6.16 0.13 -7.50
C GLU A 130 -6.69 1.15 -6.49
N ASP A 131 -7.94 1.60 -6.65
CA ASP A 131 -8.53 2.61 -5.76
C ASP A 131 -8.63 2.09 -4.32
N ARG A 132 -9.02 0.82 -4.12
CA ARG A 132 -9.10 0.20 -2.79
C ARG A 132 -7.74 0.14 -2.10
N ILE A 133 -6.71 -0.31 -2.82
CA ILE A 133 -5.34 -0.36 -2.31
C ILE A 133 -4.83 1.06 -2.02
N ARG A 134 -5.15 2.05 -2.85
CA ARG A 134 -4.78 3.46 -2.63
C ARG A 134 -5.41 4.01 -1.35
N TYR A 135 -6.71 3.79 -1.14
CA TYR A 135 -7.39 4.22 0.09
C TYR A 135 -6.82 3.54 1.33
N MET A 136 -6.55 2.23 1.25
CA MET A 136 -5.92 1.49 2.33
C MET A 136 -4.52 2.05 2.66
N ALA A 137 -3.67 2.25 1.65
CA ALA A 137 -2.31 2.79 1.83
C ALA A 137 -2.33 4.20 2.43
N ASN A 138 -3.20 5.08 1.96
CA ASN A 138 -3.36 6.43 2.53
C ASN A 138 -3.88 6.41 3.97
N GLY A 139 -4.81 5.49 4.28
CA GLY A 139 -5.32 5.30 5.63
C GLY A 139 -4.22 4.80 6.58
N MET A 140 -3.42 3.83 6.15
CA MET A 140 -2.27 3.33 6.90
C MET A 140 -1.22 4.40 7.14
N LEU A 141 -0.89 5.19 6.11
CA LEU A 141 0.04 6.31 6.22
C LEU A 141 -0.43 7.31 7.28
N THR A 142 -1.72 7.68 7.22
CA THR A 142 -2.34 8.58 8.19
C THR A 142 -2.28 8.01 9.61
N CYS A 143 -2.63 6.73 9.77
CA CYS A 143 -2.54 6.03 11.06
C CYS A 143 -1.11 6.03 11.61
N ASN A 144 -0.12 5.75 10.76
CA ASN A 144 1.28 5.71 11.15
C ASN A 144 1.79 7.09 11.61
N MET A 145 1.40 8.17 10.93
CA MET A 145 1.69 9.53 11.38
C MET A 145 1.09 9.83 12.75
N PHE A 146 -0.15 9.40 13.00
CA PHE A 146 -0.77 9.54 14.33
C PHE A 146 -0.04 8.75 15.42
N ILE A 147 0.38 7.51 15.13
CA ILE A 147 1.15 6.68 16.06
C ILE A 147 2.46 7.37 16.44
N VAL A 148 3.23 7.83 15.45
CA VAL A 148 4.52 8.49 15.68
C VAL A 148 4.38 9.76 16.52
N LEU A 149 3.40 10.61 16.20
CA LEU A 149 3.10 11.81 16.99
C LEU A 149 2.67 11.45 18.42
N GLY A 150 1.84 10.40 18.56
CA GLY A 150 1.40 9.87 19.84
C GLY A 150 2.55 9.35 20.69
N GLU A 151 3.47 8.59 20.10
CA GLU A 151 4.66 8.06 20.79
C GLU A 151 5.64 9.17 21.18
N MET A 152 5.87 10.15 20.30
CA MET A 152 6.65 11.35 20.66
C MET A 152 6.04 12.08 21.86
N TYR A 153 4.71 12.23 21.89
CA TYR A 153 3.99 12.83 23.01
C TYR A 153 4.12 11.99 24.29
N LEU A 154 3.97 10.66 24.20
CA LEU A 154 4.16 9.74 25.33
C LEU A 154 5.59 9.84 25.89
N TRP A 155 6.61 9.79 25.03
CA TRP A 155 8.01 9.93 25.42
C TRP A 155 8.26 11.26 26.12
N PHE A 156 7.80 12.36 25.54
CA PHE A 156 8.00 13.70 26.09
C PHE A 156 7.36 13.87 27.47
N THR A 157 6.12 13.40 27.61
CA THR A 157 5.40 13.44 28.90
C THR A 157 6.04 12.52 29.95
N ASN A 158 6.51 11.33 29.57
CA ASN A 158 7.22 10.43 30.47
C ASN A 158 8.56 11.04 30.93
N ARG A 159 9.33 11.62 30.00
CA ARG A 159 10.59 12.30 30.31
C ARG A 159 10.41 13.47 31.28
N ARG A 160 9.34 14.28 31.10
CA ARG A 160 9.01 15.37 32.03
C ARG A 160 8.67 14.87 33.43
N LYS A 161 7.91 13.77 33.54
CA LYS A 161 7.53 13.17 34.83
C LYS A 161 8.73 12.59 35.59
N VAL A 162 9.71 12.00 34.88
CA VAL A 162 10.95 11.52 35.49
C VAL A 162 11.78 12.67 36.06
N LYS A 163 11.92 13.79 35.32
CA LYS A 163 12.71 14.96 35.75
C LYS A 163 12.15 15.71 36.96
N ARG A 164 10.84 15.64 37.24
CA ARG A 164 10.18 16.38 38.33
C ARG A 164 10.23 15.68 39.70
N LYS A 165 10.95 14.57 39.86
CA LYS A 165 10.98 13.81 41.12
C LYS A 165 11.88 14.48 42.17
N VAL A 166 11.26 15.32 43.01
CA VAL A 166 11.77 15.77 44.32
C VAL A 166 10.69 15.41 45.35
N TYR A 167 10.99 14.40 46.18
CA TYR A 167 10.44 13.96 47.49
C TYR A 167 8.94 14.10 47.85
N SER A 168 8.27 12.98 48.25
CA SER A 168 8.08 12.64 49.70
C SER A 168 7.25 11.36 49.97
N HIS A 169 6.46 10.81 49.04
CA HIS A 169 5.72 9.54 49.27
C HIS A 169 5.60 8.70 47.99
N TYR A 170 6.58 7.81 47.72
CA TYR A 170 6.57 6.96 46.52
C TYR A 170 6.39 5.49 46.88
N SER A 171 5.44 4.81 46.24
CA SER A 171 5.35 3.35 46.30
C SER A 171 6.39 2.72 45.35
N LEU A 172 7.01 1.61 45.77
CA LEU A 172 8.04 0.91 44.99
C LEU A 172 7.49 0.51 43.60
N THR A 173 6.27 -0.03 43.57
CA THR A 173 5.55 -0.45 42.37
C THR A 173 5.36 0.68 41.36
N GLU A 174 4.94 1.86 41.81
CA GLU A 174 4.74 3.01 40.91
C GLU A 174 6.06 3.51 40.30
N SER A 175 7.17 3.39 41.04
CA SER A 175 8.49 3.75 40.52
C SER A 175 8.94 2.77 39.45
N TYR A 176 8.75 1.47 39.71
CA TYR A 176 9.09 0.40 38.77
C TYR A 176 8.32 0.55 37.45
N GLN A 177 6.98 0.65 37.50
CA GLN A 177 6.15 0.77 36.31
C GLN A 177 6.46 2.04 35.48
N LYS A 178 6.79 3.16 36.14
CA LYS A 178 7.18 4.38 35.42
C LYS A 178 8.55 4.26 34.78
N SER A 179 9.49 3.60 35.44
CA SER A 179 10.83 3.33 34.90
C SER A 179 10.73 2.42 33.68
N GLU A 180 9.97 1.33 33.80
CA GLU A 180 9.71 0.38 32.72
C GLU A 180 9.07 1.07 31.51
N ASN A 181 7.98 1.83 31.72
CA ASN A 181 7.34 2.57 30.64
C ASN A 181 8.28 3.58 29.96
N TYR A 182 9.17 4.22 30.71
CA TYR A 182 10.16 5.14 30.15
C TYR A 182 11.21 4.41 29.30
N ILE A 183 11.82 3.34 29.83
CA ILE A 183 12.81 2.52 29.12
C ILE A 183 12.20 1.95 27.83
N THR A 184 11.00 1.41 27.94
CA THR A 184 10.26 0.82 26.82
C THR A 184 9.89 1.88 25.77
N SER A 185 9.58 3.11 26.18
CA SER A 185 9.37 4.23 25.26
C SER A 185 10.67 4.62 24.53
N VAL A 186 11.81 4.64 25.25
CA VAL A 186 13.12 4.97 24.67
C VAL A 186 13.58 3.92 23.65
N LEU A 187 13.27 2.63 23.87
CA LEU A 187 13.63 1.55 22.96
C LEU A 187 12.76 1.50 21.70
N VAL A 188 11.46 1.72 21.83
CA VAL A 188 10.53 1.55 20.69
C VAL A 188 10.37 2.80 19.83
N LEU A 189 10.53 4.00 20.42
CA LEU A 189 10.46 5.24 19.65
C LEU A 189 11.40 5.26 18.43
N PRO A 190 12.71 4.92 18.51
CA PRO A 190 13.56 4.91 17.33
C PRO A 190 13.13 3.88 16.29
N ILE A 191 12.71 2.67 16.73
CA ILE A 191 12.20 1.62 15.83
C ILE A 191 10.96 2.13 15.07
N SER A 192 10.04 2.76 15.77
CA SER A 192 8.82 3.32 15.20
C SER A 192 9.08 4.50 14.26
N ILE A 193 10.00 5.40 14.61
CA ILE A 193 10.42 6.50 13.74
C ILE A 193 11.06 5.94 12.46
N THR A 194 12.00 5.00 12.57
CA THR A 194 12.65 4.37 11.40
C THR A 194 11.64 3.66 10.51
N HIS A 195 10.74 2.86 11.09
CA HIS A 195 9.66 2.22 10.35
C HIS A 195 8.79 3.24 9.62
N SER A 196 8.47 4.35 10.27
CA SER A 196 7.60 5.38 9.69
C SER A 196 8.25 6.20 8.59
N VAL A 197 9.55 6.48 8.71
CA VAL A 197 10.32 7.11 7.63
C VAL A 197 10.36 6.19 6.40
N ILE A 198 10.67 4.91 6.59
CA ILE A 198 10.69 3.93 5.49
C ILE A 198 9.29 3.81 4.86
N TYR A 199 8.25 3.68 5.68
CA TYR A 199 6.88 3.55 5.18
C TYR A 199 6.41 4.81 4.44
N PHE A 200 6.76 6.00 4.95
CA PHE A 200 6.45 7.27 4.30
C PHE A 200 7.14 7.37 2.94
N ASP A 201 8.43 7.03 2.85
CA ASP A 201 9.18 7.04 1.59
C ASP A 201 8.59 6.07 0.55
N ILE A 202 8.31 4.83 0.95
CA ILE A 202 7.64 3.83 0.09
C ILE A 202 6.26 4.34 -0.35
N SER A 203 5.49 4.93 0.55
CA SER A 203 4.15 5.45 0.23
C SER A 203 4.21 6.62 -0.74
N LEU A 204 5.17 7.53 -0.58
CA LEU A 204 5.40 8.62 -1.52
C LEU A 204 5.81 8.10 -2.90
N CYS A 205 6.74 7.14 -2.95
CA CYS A 205 7.14 6.50 -4.20
C CYS A 205 5.96 5.83 -4.90
N LEU A 206 5.11 5.12 -4.15
CA LEU A 206 3.91 4.47 -4.68
C LEU A 206 2.90 5.50 -5.19
N LEU A 207 2.65 6.57 -4.44
CA LEU A 207 1.73 7.64 -4.87
C LEU A 207 2.23 8.32 -6.14
N PHE A 208 3.52 8.64 -6.22
CA PHE A 208 4.12 9.23 -7.41
C PHE A 208 4.01 8.30 -8.62
N TYR A 209 4.30 7.00 -8.43
CA TYR A 209 4.11 5.97 -9.46
C TYR A 209 2.66 5.91 -9.95
N LEU A 210 1.68 5.88 -9.04
CA LEU A 210 0.26 5.85 -9.40
C LEU A 210 -0.18 7.12 -10.15
N ILE A 211 0.29 8.29 -9.74
CA ILE A 211 0.01 9.57 -10.42
C ILE A 211 0.55 9.55 -11.85
N ILE A 212 1.79 9.10 -12.04
CA ILE A 212 2.39 8.98 -13.37
C ILE A 212 1.63 7.96 -14.22
N SER A 213 1.37 6.77 -13.67
CA SER A 213 0.64 5.70 -14.36
C SER A 213 -0.71 6.19 -14.88
N ARG A 214 -1.48 6.85 -14.00
CA ARG A 214 -2.79 7.42 -14.34
C ARG A 214 -2.70 8.54 -15.38
N ARG A 215 -1.65 9.37 -15.33
CA ARG A 215 -1.41 10.42 -16.33
C ARG A 215 -1.14 9.82 -17.71
N ILE A 216 -0.32 8.77 -17.77
CA ILE A 216 -0.02 8.06 -19.02
C ILE A 216 -1.30 7.44 -19.59
N GLU A 217 -2.10 6.78 -18.77
CA GLU A 217 -3.35 6.16 -19.22
C GLU A 217 -4.35 7.20 -19.74
N ASN A 218 -4.49 8.34 -19.07
CA ASN A 218 -5.36 9.43 -19.52
C ASN A 218 -4.89 10.02 -20.85
N ASN A 219 -3.59 10.23 -21.03
CA ASN A 219 -3.04 10.71 -22.30
C ASN A 219 -3.34 9.72 -23.44
N LYS A 220 -3.19 8.42 -23.18
CA LYS A 220 -3.52 7.38 -24.16
C LYS A 220 -4.99 7.41 -24.57
N LYS A 221 -5.91 7.55 -23.61
CA LYS A 221 -7.36 7.69 -23.90
C LYS A 221 -7.66 8.92 -24.76
N ILE A 222 -6.97 10.04 -24.50
CA ILE A 222 -7.12 11.26 -25.30
C ILE A 222 -6.60 11.05 -26.73
N GLU A 223 -5.46 10.38 -26.91
CA GLU A 223 -4.92 10.04 -28.23
C GLU A 223 -5.87 9.14 -29.02
N GLU A 224 -6.42 8.09 -28.39
CA GLU A 224 -7.40 7.19 -29.02
C GLU A 224 -8.67 7.94 -29.46
N LEU A 225 -9.17 8.86 -28.63
CA LEU A 225 -10.32 9.71 -28.97
C LEU A 225 -10.00 10.66 -30.14
N ASN A 226 -8.81 11.25 -30.17
CA ASN A 226 -8.37 12.14 -31.25
C ASN A 226 -8.22 11.37 -32.57
N MET A 227 -7.65 10.17 -32.54
CA MET A 227 -7.55 9.31 -33.73
C MET A 227 -8.94 8.91 -34.24
N ALA A 228 -9.85 8.51 -33.35
CA ALA A 228 -11.22 8.16 -33.72
C ALA A 228 -11.98 9.35 -34.35
N ASN A 229 -11.82 10.55 -33.79
CA ASN A 229 -12.42 11.77 -34.34
C ASN A 229 -11.83 12.16 -35.69
N ASN A 230 -10.50 12.03 -35.87
CA ASN A 230 -9.84 12.31 -37.14
C ASN A 230 -10.32 11.34 -38.24
N VAL A 231 -10.38 10.03 -37.95
CA VAL A 231 -10.90 9.02 -38.89
C VAL A 231 -12.35 9.31 -39.28
N ARG A 232 -13.19 9.67 -38.30
CA ARG A 232 -14.58 10.04 -38.55
C ARG A 232 -14.70 11.30 -39.42
N SER A 233 -13.91 12.33 -39.12
CA SER A 233 -13.84 13.57 -39.91
C SER A 233 -13.45 13.28 -41.36
N ASN A 234 -12.37 12.52 -41.57
CA ASN A 234 -11.91 12.14 -42.91
C ASN A 234 -12.96 11.33 -43.68
N THR A 235 -13.72 10.47 -42.98
CA THR A 235 -14.83 9.70 -43.58
C THR A 235 -15.96 10.62 -44.04
N TYR A 236 -16.35 11.62 -43.25
CA TYR A 236 -17.36 12.61 -43.65
C TYR A 236 -16.91 13.44 -44.85
N PHE A 237 -15.65 13.90 -44.86
CA PHE A 237 -15.09 14.64 -46.00
C PHE A 237 -15.08 13.79 -47.28
N THR A 238 -14.75 12.50 -47.21
CA THR A 238 -14.78 11.62 -48.38
C THR A 238 -16.20 11.34 -48.87
N LEU A 239 -17.17 11.20 -47.98
CA LEU A 239 -18.59 11.05 -48.37
C LEU A 239 -19.14 12.32 -49.04
N LEU A 240 -18.82 13.50 -48.50
CA LEU A 240 -19.21 14.79 -49.10
C LEU A 240 -18.59 14.98 -50.49
N GLN A 241 -17.31 14.66 -50.67
CA GLN A 241 -16.65 14.73 -51.97
C GLN A 241 -17.28 13.80 -53.02
N ARG A 242 -17.85 12.66 -52.59
CA ARG A 242 -18.58 11.75 -53.48
C ARG A 242 -19.96 12.27 -53.87
N GLN A 243 -20.62 13.09 -53.05
CA GLN A 243 -21.93 13.68 -53.37
C GLN A 243 -21.84 14.87 -54.31
N ILE A 244 -20.68 15.53 -54.37
CA ILE A 244 -20.45 16.70 -55.24
C ILE A 244 -20.08 16.29 -56.68
N LYS A 245 -19.64 15.04 -56.89
CA LYS A 245 -19.32 14.49 -58.22
C LYS A 245 -20.52 13.79 -58.84
#